data_AF-A0A7S1U8A1-F1
#
_entry.id   AF-A0A7S1U8A1-F1
#
_cell.length_a   1.000
_cell.length_b   1.000
_cell.length_c   1.000
_cell.angle_alpha   90.00
_cell.angle_beta   90.00
_cell.angle_gamma   90.00
#
_symmetry.space_group_name_H-M   'P 1'
#
loop_
_entity.id
_entity.type
_entity.pdbx_description
1 polymer ?
#
loop_
_entity_poly.entity_id
_entity_poly.type
_entity_poly.pdbx_seq_one_letter_code
_entity_poly.pdbx_strand_id
1 'polypeptide(L)'
;ELVDGARALKLLERALEFGELELAVSQPLLDMPEVLWKSYIDFEIEELDGDGDEDDEDEAEARGGRVRRLFERLLERTSHVKIWIAFANFEAAKGGGIDASRQVWERGYKTIKELNEDGEGAKPQRFLLLQAWRECEKANGDAAGLARVDRRLPERQKKQRVAYDEAGNEVGMEEYIDYQFPEDVAVKPNLKLLQRARMWATKKRKVGDDGAAQPAAAAPVEELEEEPEEDDAEIDL
;
A
#
# COMPACT_ATOMS: atom_id res chain seq x y z
N GLU A 1 -36.29 -18.49 32.32
CA GLU A 1 -36.47 -19.81 31.66
C GLU A 1 -36.72 -19.72 30.15
N LEU A 2 -37.87 -19.22 29.64
CA LEU A 2 -38.08 -19.11 28.17
C LEU A 2 -37.17 -18.07 27.48
N VAL A 3 -36.89 -16.95 28.16
CA VAL A 3 -35.97 -15.91 27.67
C VAL A 3 -34.53 -16.41 27.63
N ASP A 4 -34.12 -17.20 28.63
CA ASP A 4 -32.79 -17.82 28.69
C ASP A 4 -32.60 -18.88 27.60
N GLY A 5 -33.65 -19.65 27.28
CA GLY A 5 -33.63 -20.63 26.20
C GLY A 5 -33.48 -20.00 24.81
N ALA A 6 -34.16 -18.88 24.55
CA ALA A 6 -34.03 -18.15 23.30
C ALA A 6 -32.64 -17.49 23.15
N ARG A 7 -32.09 -16.96 24.26
CA ARG A 7 -30.70 -16.45 24.31
C ARG A 7 -29.69 -17.57 24.05
N ALA A 8 -29.86 -18.74 24.67
CA ALA A 8 -28.98 -19.89 24.48
C ALA A 8 -29.00 -20.43 23.03
N LEU A 9 -30.17 -20.48 22.38
CA LEU A 9 -30.27 -20.89 20.98
C LEU A 9 -29.56 -19.91 20.04
N LYS A 10 -29.76 -18.61 20.22
CA LYS A 10 -29.03 -17.58 19.45
C LYS A 10 -27.51 -17.70 19.62
N LEU A 11 -27.04 -17.96 20.85
CA LEU A 11 -25.61 -18.16 21.11
C LEU A 11 -25.05 -19.41 20.41
N LEU A 12 -25.83 -20.49 20.30
CA LEU A 12 -25.42 -21.70 19.61
C LEU A 12 -25.40 -21.54 18.08
N GLU A 13 -26.42 -20.91 17.51
CA GLU A 13 -26.46 -20.56 16.09
C GLU A 13 -25.27 -19.67 15.72
N ARG A 14 -24.97 -18.67 16.55
CA ARG A 14 -23.79 -17.81 16.42
C ARG A 14 -22.47 -18.59 16.47
N ALA A 15 -22.31 -19.48 17.44
CA ALA A 15 -21.10 -20.28 17.57
C ALA A 15 -20.88 -21.20 16.36
N LEU A 16 -21.97 -21.68 15.75
CA LEU A 16 -21.93 -22.47 14.53
C LEU A 16 -21.46 -21.64 13.33
N GLU A 17 -22.10 -20.49 13.07
CA GLU A 17 -21.74 -19.60 11.95
C GLU A 17 -20.30 -19.09 12.07
N PHE A 18 -19.86 -18.73 13.27
CA PHE A 18 -18.46 -18.42 13.55
C PHE A 18 -17.53 -19.59 13.22
N GLY A 19 -17.89 -20.81 13.64
CA GLY A 19 -17.09 -22.01 13.38
C GLY A 19 -16.92 -22.29 11.89
N GLU A 20 -17.98 -22.08 11.10
CA GLU A 20 -17.94 -22.23 9.64
C GLU A 20 -17.06 -21.17 8.98
N LEU A 21 -17.22 -19.91 9.35
CA LEU A 21 -16.43 -18.80 8.80
C LEU A 21 -14.94 -18.93 9.17
N GLU A 22 -14.62 -19.23 10.43
CA GLU A 22 -13.25 -19.41 10.88
C GLU A 22 -12.57 -20.62 10.22
N LEU A 23 -13.31 -21.72 10.04
CA LEU A 23 -12.82 -22.89 9.32
C LEU A 23 -12.59 -22.57 7.83
N ALA A 24 -13.50 -21.83 7.20
CA ALA A 24 -13.36 -21.43 5.80
C ALA A 24 -12.13 -20.53 5.60
N VAL A 25 -11.90 -19.57 6.50
CA VAL A 25 -10.75 -18.65 6.46
C VAL A 25 -9.41 -19.34 6.73
N SER A 26 -9.43 -20.42 7.52
CA SER A 26 -8.22 -21.16 7.90
C SER A 26 -7.71 -22.11 6.82
N GLN A 27 -8.52 -22.44 5.80
CA GLN A 27 -8.13 -23.37 4.74
C GLN A 27 -7.18 -22.72 3.73
N PRO A 28 -5.97 -23.27 3.50
CA PRO A 28 -5.02 -22.71 2.53
C PRO A 28 -5.46 -22.86 1.06
N LEU A 29 -6.35 -23.81 0.78
CA LEU A 29 -6.76 -24.23 -0.56
C LEU A 29 -7.90 -23.39 -1.15
N LEU A 30 -8.65 -22.67 -0.31
CA LEU A 30 -9.53 -21.60 -0.77
C LEU A 30 -8.70 -20.33 -0.79
N ASP A 31 -8.10 -20.02 -1.94
CA ASP A 31 -7.56 -18.70 -2.18
C ASP A 31 -8.73 -17.70 -2.10
N MET A 32 -8.81 -17.02 -0.94
CA MET A 32 -10.06 -16.52 -0.38
C MET A 32 -10.70 -15.46 -1.29
N PRO A 33 -11.93 -15.69 -1.81
CA PRO A 33 -12.71 -14.63 -2.44
C PRO A 33 -12.87 -13.51 -1.42
N GLU A 34 -12.54 -12.26 -1.76
CA GLU A 34 -12.70 -11.07 -0.91
C GLU A 34 -14.08 -11.01 -0.21
N VAL A 35 -15.07 -11.66 -0.83
CA VAL A 35 -16.42 -11.89 -0.33
C VAL A 35 -16.47 -12.60 1.02
N LEU A 36 -15.70 -13.68 1.25
CA LEU A 36 -15.73 -14.43 2.52
C LEU A 36 -15.22 -13.59 3.68
N TRP A 37 -14.11 -12.87 3.47
CA TRP A 37 -13.57 -11.96 4.48
C TRP A 37 -14.51 -10.80 4.75
N LYS A 38 -15.14 -10.25 3.71
CA LYS A 38 -16.17 -9.22 3.87
C LYS A 38 -17.34 -9.76 4.69
N SER A 39 -17.89 -10.92 4.35
CA SER A 39 -18.99 -11.54 5.10
C SER A 39 -18.63 -11.79 6.56
N TYR A 40 -17.40 -12.27 6.84
CA TYR A 40 -16.98 -12.52 8.22
C TYR A 40 -16.79 -11.23 9.03
N ILE A 41 -16.18 -10.21 8.43
CA ILE A 41 -16.02 -8.90 9.08
C ILE A 41 -17.40 -8.24 9.29
N ASP A 42 -18.28 -8.28 8.29
CA ASP A 42 -19.63 -7.73 8.40
C ASP A 42 -20.43 -8.45 9.49
N PHE A 43 -20.37 -9.78 9.55
CA PHE A 43 -21.00 -10.58 10.61
C PHE A 43 -20.53 -10.15 12.00
N GLU A 44 -19.22 -10.00 12.21
CA GLU A 44 -18.70 -9.58 13.51
C GLU A 44 -19.03 -8.11 13.84
N ILE A 45 -19.16 -7.25 12.82
CA ILE A 45 -19.59 -5.86 12.96
C ILE A 45 -21.10 -5.76 13.26
N GLU A 46 -21.93 -6.61 12.68
CA GLU A 46 -23.36 -6.69 12.97
C GLU A 46 -23.60 -7.17 14.41
N GLU A 47 -22.80 -8.12 14.89
CA GLU A 47 -22.82 -8.58 16.28
C GLU A 47 -22.40 -7.51 17.28
N LEU A 48 -21.61 -6.51 16.84
CA LEU A 48 -21.29 -5.34 17.64
C LEU A 48 -22.49 -4.38 17.77
N ASP A 49 -23.36 -4.30 16.75
CA ASP A 49 -24.55 -3.44 16.75
C ASP A 49 -25.78 -4.07 17.43
N GLY A 50 -25.74 -5.38 17.70
CA GLY A 50 -26.87 -6.11 18.27
C GLY A 50 -27.22 -5.71 19.71
N ASP A 51 -28.45 -6.03 20.14
CA ASP A 51 -29.02 -5.80 21.49
C ASP A 51 -28.32 -6.63 22.60
N GLY A 52 -26.99 -6.54 22.70
CA GLY A 52 -26.27 -6.93 23.92
C GLY A 52 -26.67 -5.99 25.05
N ASP A 53 -26.65 -6.49 26.29
CA ASP A 53 -26.86 -5.64 27.46
C ASP A 53 -25.80 -4.50 27.40
N GLU A 54 -26.25 -3.27 27.07
CA GLU A 54 -25.40 -2.10 26.75
C GLU A 54 -24.46 -1.68 27.89
N ASP A 55 -24.62 -2.29 29.06
CA ASP A 55 -23.91 -1.97 30.30
C ASP A 55 -22.56 -2.69 30.46
N ASP A 56 -22.18 -3.61 29.56
CA ASP A 56 -20.89 -4.35 29.62
C ASP A 56 -19.86 -3.80 28.61
N GLU A 57 -19.20 -2.70 28.98
CA GLU A 57 -18.12 -2.06 28.20
C GLU A 57 -16.99 -3.06 27.84
N ASP A 58 -16.69 -4.00 28.74
CA ASP A 58 -15.67 -5.05 28.56
C ASP A 58 -16.02 -6.00 27.39
N GLU A 59 -17.31 -6.33 27.20
CA GLU A 59 -17.74 -7.16 26.08
C GLU A 59 -17.68 -6.42 24.75
N ALA A 60 -18.03 -5.14 24.73
CA ALA A 60 -17.93 -4.29 23.55
C ALA A 60 -16.48 -4.15 23.10
N GLU A 61 -15.55 -3.92 24.03
CA GLU A 61 -14.12 -3.89 23.72
C GLU A 61 -13.62 -5.24 23.22
N ALA A 62 -14.04 -6.35 23.83
CA ALA A 62 -13.69 -7.69 23.39
C ALA A 62 -14.21 -8.01 21.97
N ARG A 63 -15.44 -7.59 21.64
CA ARG A 63 -16.04 -7.70 20.29
C ARG A 63 -15.25 -6.88 19.28
N GLY A 64 -14.97 -5.60 19.57
CA GLY A 64 -14.13 -4.77 18.71
C GLY A 64 -12.72 -5.34 18.52
N GLY A 65 -12.17 -5.98 19.55
CA GLY A 65 -10.91 -6.72 19.50
C GLY A 65 -10.91 -7.88 18.49
N ARG A 66 -12.04 -8.58 18.30
CA ARG A 66 -12.15 -9.65 17.30
C ARG A 66 -12.16 -9.09 15.88
N VAL A 67 -12.94 -8.04 15.61
CA VAL A 67 -12.95 -7.36 14.30
C VAL A 67 -11.55 -6.86 13.92
N ARG A 68 -10.84 -6.23 14.86
CA ARG A 68 -9.45 -5.80 14.66
C ARG A 68 -8.55 -6.96 14.23
N ARG A 69 -8.62 -8.10 14.94
CA ARG A 69 -7.83 -9.29 14.60
C ARG A 69 -8.14 -9.81 13.19
N LEU A 70 -9.40 -9.74 12.75
CA LEU A 70 -9.77 -10.12 11.38
C LEU A 70 -9.15 -9.18 10.34
N PHE A 71 -9.21 -7.86 10.56
CA PHE A 71 -8.55 -6.89 9.69
C PHE A 71 -7.03 -7.11 9.65
N GLU A 72 -6.37 -7.34 10.78
CA GLU A 72 -4.93 -7.60 10.83
C GLU A 72 -4.55 -8.87 10.05
N ARG A 73 -5.26 -9.99 10.28
CA ARG A 73 -5.04 -11.24 9.52
C ARG A 73 -5.23 -11.04 8.01
N LEU A 74 -6.20 -10.22 7.61
CA LEU A 74 -6.45 -9.93 6.21
C LEU A 74 -5.34 -9.05 5.62
N LEU A 75 -4.85 -8.06 6.37
CA LEU A 75 -3.76 -7.18 5.97
C LEU A 75 -2.41 -7.89 5.86
N GLU A 76 -2.17 -8.92 6.67
CA GLU A 76 -0.99 -9.79 6.55
C GLU A 76 -0.92 -10.53 5.20
N ARG A 77 -2.07 -10.84 4.60
CA ARG A 77 -2.17 -11.56 3.33
C ARG A 77 -2.31 -10.62 2.14
N THR A 78 -3.05 -9.53 2.33
CA THR A 78 -3.39 -8.57 1.28
C THR A 78 -3.30 -7.14 1.81
N SER A 79 -2.29 -6.38 1.36
CA SER A 79 -2.18 -4.96 1.72
C SER A 79 -2.90 -4.06 0.69
N HIS A 80 -4.19 -4.33 0.45
CA HIS A 80 -5.00 -3.55 -0.49
C HIS A 80 -5.62 -2.31 0.17
N VAL A 81 -5.62 -1.17 -0.53
CA VAL A 81 -6.09 0.13 0.00
C VAL A 81 -7.52 0.09 0.53
N LYS A 82 -8.42 -0.68 -0.10
CA LYS A 82 -9.82 -0.78 0.35
C LYS A 82 -9.94 -1.38 1.75
N ILE A 83 -9.04 -2.29 2.12
CA ILE A 83 -9.04 -2.94 3.44
C ILE A 83 -8.61 -1.93 4.50
N TRP A 84 -7.56 -1.14 4.23
CA TRP A 84 -7.16 -0.04 5.09
C TRP A 84 -8.28 0.98 5.32
N ILE A 85 -9.00 1.35 4.24
CA ILE A 85 -10.16 2.26 4.32
C ILE A 85 -11.26 1.66 5.20
N ALA A 86 -11.62 0.40 4.98
CA ALA A 86 -12.66 -0.29 5.75
C ALA A 86 -12.28 -0.37 7.24
N PHE A 87 -11.02 -0.73 7.54
CA PHE A 87 -10.53 -0.84 8.91
C PHE A 87 -10.57 0.51 9.64
N ALA A 88 -10.06 1.57 9.00
CA ALA A 88 -10.04 2.89 9.62
C ALA A 88 -11.45 3.47 9.80
N ASN A 89 -12.38 3.21 8.88
CA ASN A 89 -13.78 3.59 9.04
C ASN A 89 -14.47 2.83 10.17
N PHE A 90 -14.17 1.54 10.33
CA PHE A 90 -14.64 0.75 11.47
C PHE A 90 -14.17 1.36 12.79
N GLU A 91 -12.87 1.68 12.93
CA GLU A 91 -12.36 2.31 14.16
C GLU A 91 -13.04 3.64 14.46
N ALA A 92 -13.28 4.47 13.44
CA ALA A 92 -13.93 5.77 13.62
C ALA A 92 -15.40 5.65 14.04
N ALA A 93 -16.14 4.69 13.49
CA ALA A 93 -17.58 4.56 13.70
C ALA A 93 -17.95 3.73 14.93
N LYS A 94 -17.18 2.67 15.21
CA LYS A 94 -17.58 1.57 16.10
C LYS A 94 -16.46 1.06 17.02
N GLY A 95 -15.21 1.38 16.71
CA GLY A 95 -14.05 0.93 17.48
C GLY A 95 -13.57 1.98 18.48
N GLY A 96 -12.27 2.28 18.44
CA GLY A 96 -11.60 3.20 19.36
C GLY A 96 -11.76 4.69 19.01
N GLY A 97 -12.72 5.03 18.15
CA GLY A 97 -13.01 6.38 17.71
C GLY A 97 -11.99 6.96 16.72
N ILE A 98 -12.04 8.28 16.55
CA ILE A 98 -11.25 8.99 15.52
C ILE A 98 -9.73 8.86 15.74
N ASP A 99 -9.27 8.78 16.99
CA ASP A 99 -7.84 8.68 17.27
C ASP A 99 -7.28 7.29 16.94
N ALA A 100 -8.04 6.22 17.17
CA ALA A 100 -7.69 4.88 16.69
C ALA A 100 -7.72 4.83 15.15
N SER A 101 -8.75 5.43 14.54
CA SER A 101 -8.85 5.55 13.07
C SER A 101 -7.62 6.24 12.46
N ARG A 102 -7.17 7.35 13.04
CA ARG A 102 -5.96 8.08 12.61
C ARG A 102 -4.71 7.20 12.62
N GLN A 103 -4.54 6.34 13.61
CA GLN A 103 -3.40 5.41 13.67
C GLN A 103 -3.44 4.42 12.51
N VAL A 104 -4.63 3.87 12.20
CA VAL A 104 -4.82 2.97 11.05
C VAL A 104 -4.55 3.70 9.72
N TRP A 105 -5.05 4.93 9.57
CA TRP A 105 -4.79 5.74 8.39
C TRP A 105 -3.30 6.00 8.17
N GLU A 106 -2.58 6.36 9.23
CA GLU A 106 -1.13 6.61 9.15
C GLU A 106 -0.34 5.35 8.83
N ARG A 107 -0.69 4.22 9.44
CA ARG A 107 -0.08 2.93 9.15
C ARG A 107 -0.34 2.53 7.70
N GLY A 108 -1.58 2.57 7.23
CA GLY A 108 -1.93 2.25 5.85
C GLY A 108 -1.24 3.16 4.84
N TYR A 109 -1.13 4.46 5.13
CA TYR A 109 -0.42 5.41 4.29
C TYR A 109 1.06 5.06 4.15
N LYS A 110 1.70 4.72 5.26
CA LYS A 110 3.10 4.30 5.30
C LYS A 110 3.30 2.98 4.54
N THR A 111 2.47 1.97 4.81
CA THR A 111 2.56 0.66 4.17
C THR A 111 2.36 0.74 2.65
N ILE A 112 1.36 1.50 2.17
CA ILE A 112 1.14 1.66 0.71
C ILE A 112 2.30 2.40 0.05
N LYS A 113 2.91 3.36 0.75
CA LYS A 113 4.08 4.08 0.27
C LYS A 113 5.31 3.16 0.18
N GLU A 114 5.57 2.38 1.22
CA GLU A 114 6.74 1.47 1.33
C GLU A 114 6.65 0.26 0.38
N LEU A 115 5.49 -0.38 0.28
CA LEU A 115 5.31 -1.56 -0.59
C LEU A 115 5.52 -1.27 -2.08
N ASN A 116 5.54 0.00 -2.46
CA ASN A 116 5.49 0.40 -3.86
C ASN A 116 6.36 1.62 -4.16
N GLU A 117 7.50 1.78 -3.48
CA GLU A 117 8.39 2.94 -3.67
C GLU A 117 8.86 3.14 -5.13
N ASP A 118 8.77 2.09 -5.97
CA ASP A 118 9.22 2.10 -7.37
C ASP A 118 8.09 2.08 -8.42
N GLY A 119 6.82 1.91 -8.04
CA GLY A 119 5.72 1.64 -8.98
C GLY A 119 4.72 2.80 -9.18
N GLU A 120 4.47 3.19 -10.43
CA GLU A 120 3.41 4.18 -10.79
C GLU A 120 2.01 3.79 -10.26
N GLY A 121 1.76 2.50 -10.03
CA GLY A 121 0.48 1.95 -9.56
C GLY A 121 0.07 2.31 -8.13
N ALA A 122 1.02 2.72 -7.27
CA ALA A 122 0.70 3.00 -5.86
C ALA A 122 0.30 4.43 -5.55
N LYS A 123 0.68 5.36 -6.43
CA LYS A 123 0.29 6.75 -6.33
C LYS A 123 -1.25 6.93 -6.34
N PRO A 124 -2.02 6.27 -7.24
CA PRO A 124 -3.47 6.26 -7.17
C PRO A 124 -4.04 5.68 -5.86
N GLN A 125 -3.45 4.60 -5.35
CA GLN A 125 -3.90 3.97 -4.10
C GLN A 125 -3.68 4.89 -2.89
N ARG A 126 -2.50 5.51 -2.79
CA ARG A 126 -2.19 6.50 -1.73
C ARG A 126 -3.11 7.72 -1.83
N PHE A 127 -3.42 8.18 -3.04
CA PHE A 127 -4.40 9.24 -3.25
C PHE A 127 -5.79 8.84 -2.75
N LEU A 128 -6.27 7.65 -3.12
CA LEU A 128 -7.56 7.14 -2.69
C LEU A 128 -7.66 7.04 -1.16
N LEU A 129 -6.60 6.52 -0.51
CA LEU A 129 -6.53 6.47 0.95
C LEU A 129 -6.66 7.85 1.58
N LEU A 130 -5.92 8.85 1.08
CA LEU A 130 -5.98 10.22 1.62
C LEU A 130 -7.35 10.88 1.39
N GLN A 131 -8.03 10.60 0.26
CA GLN A 131 -9.39 11.11 0.06
C GLN A 131 -10.35 10.53 1.11
N ALA A 132 -10.31 9.22 1.33
CA ALA A 132 -11.14 8.57 2.33
C ALA A 132 -10.83 9.06 3.75
N TRP A 133 -9.55 9.22 4.11
CA TRP A 133 -9.15 9.80 5.39
C TRP A 133 -9.69 11.23 5.55
N ARG A 134 -9.59 12.06 4.51
CA ARG A 134 -10.12 13.42 4.51
C ARG A 134 -11.64 13.45 4.76
N GLU A 135 -12.38 12.53 4.15
CA GLU A 135 -13.83 12.39 4.35
C GLU A 135 -14.16 11.95 5.78
N CYS A 136 -13.39 11.00 6.32
CA CYS A 136 -13.51 10.56 7.71
C CYS A 136 -13.25 11.70 8.71
N GLU A 137 -12.20 12.51 8.51
CA GLU A 137 -11.90 13.67 9.35
C GLU A 137 -12.98 14.75 9.27
N LYS A 138 -13.64 14.91 8.11
CA LYS A 138 -14.77 15.84 7.99
C LYS A 138 -16.01 15.37 8.75
N ALA A 139 -16.24 14.05 8.79
CA ALA A 139 -17.41 13.47 9.44
C ALA A 139 -17.24 13.37 10.96
N ASN A 140 -16.06 12.94 11.41
CA ASN A 140 -15.82 12.50 12.79
C ASN A 140 -14.67 13.25 13.49
N GLY A 141 -13.89 14.04 12.76
CA GLY A 141 -12.65 14.65 13.24
C GLY A 141 -12.75 16.14 13.54
N ASP A 142 -11.59 16.78 13.55
CA ASP A 142 -11.42 18.19 13.88
C ASP A 142 -10.72 18.97 12.78
N ALA A 143 -10.80 20.30 12.84
CA ALA A 143 -10.20 21.18 11.83
C ALA A 143 -8.67 21.00 11.73
N ALA A 144 -8.01 20.67 12.84
CA ALA A 144 -6.58 20.40 12.85
C ALA A 144 -6.24 19.09 12.12
N GLY A 145 -6.99 18.01 12.37
CA GLY A 145 -6.86 16.73 11.66
C GLY A 145 -7.07 16.88 10.15
N LEU A 146 -8.15 17.55 9.76
CA LEU A 146 -8.44 17.82 8.36
C LEU A 146 -7.30 18.60 7.66
N ALA A 147 -6.79 19.65 8.32
CA ALA A 147 -5.68 20.43 7.78
C ALA A 147 -4.38 19.61 7.64
N ARG A 148 -4.13 18.62 8.52
CA ARG A 148 -3.00 17.70 8.37
C ARG A 148 -3.14 16.84 7.11
N VAL A 149 -4.33 16.29 6.87
CA VAL A 149 -4.59 15.45 5.68
C VAL A 149 -4.52 16.28 4.40
N ASP A 150 -5.10 17.48 4.39
CA ASP A 150 -5.09 18.37 3.22
C ASP A 150 -3.67 18.72 2.78
N ARG A 151 -2.72 18.89 3.72
CA ARG A 151 -1.30 19.13 3.41
C ARG A 151 -0.58 17.94 2.78
N ARG A 152 -1.11 16.71 2.92
CA ARG A 152 -0.54 15.48 2.37
C ARG A 152 -1.09 15.16 0.97
N LEU A 153 -2.18 15.82 0.55
CA LEU A 153 -2.83 15.55 -0.74
C LEU A 153 -1.90 15.85 -1.92
N PRO A 154 -1.87 14.99 -2.95
CA PRO A 154 -1.05 15.20 -4.13
C PRO A 154 -1.66 16.19 -5.11
N GLU A 155 -0.79 16.81 -5.89
CA GLU A 155 -1.19 17.51 -7.12
C GLU A 155 -1.38 16.51 -8.26
N ARG A 156 -2.45 16.69 -9.04
CA ARG A 156 -2.71 15.91 -10.25
C ARG A 156 -2.04 16.58 -11.44
N GLN A 157 -1.20 15.84 -12.16
CA GLN A 157 -0.51 16.33 -13.34
C GLN A 157 -0.82 15.42 -14.53
N LYS A 158 -1.11 16.01 -15.69
CA LYS A 158 -1.24 15.26 -16.94
C LYS A 158 0.16 15.10 -17.54
N LYS A 159 0.57 13.86 -17.78
CA LYS A 159 1.82 13.51 -18.43
C LYS A 159 1.54 12.72 -19.70
N GLN A 160 2.49 12.76 -20.63
CA GLN A 160 2.44 11.97 -21.87
C GLN A 160 3.54 10.91 -21.79
N ARG A 161 3.20 9.66 -22.10
CA ARG A 161 4.13 8.55 -22.28
C ARG A 161 4.00 8.00 -23.70
N VAL A 162 5.05 7.37 -24.21
CA VAL A 162 4.94 6.60 -25.45
C VAL A 162 4.11 5.35 -25.17
N ALA A 163 3.12 5.10 -26.00
CA ALA A 163 2.26 3.93 -25.98
C ALA A 163 2.84 2.85 -26.89
N TYR A 164 2.81 1.59 -26.42
CA TYR A 164 3.30 0.43 -27.16
C TYR A 164 2.13 -0.53 -27.44
N ASP A 165 2.10 -1.19 -28.61
CA ASP A 165 1.18 -2.30 -28.89
C ASP A 165 1.63 -3.61 -28.20
N GLU A 166 0.81 -4.65 -28.31
CA GLU A 166 1.11 -6.02 -27.85
C GLU A 166 2.37 -6.63 -28.50
N ALA A 167 2.84 -6.05 -29.62
CA ALA A 167 4.06 -6.45 -30.32
C ALA A 167 5.27 -5.58 -29.94
N GLY A 168 5.11 -4.61 -29.03
CA GLY A 168 6.17 -3.73 -28.55
C GLY A 168 6.53 -2.56 -29.50
N ASN A 169 5.72 -2.28 -30.52
CA ASN A 169 5.93 -1.13 -31.41
C ASN A 169 5.31 0.14 -30.82
N GLU A 170 5.94 1.29 -31.04
CA GLU A 170 5.41 2.60 -30.63
C GLU A 170 4.18 2.97 -31.46
N VAL A 171 3.00 3.01 -30.84
CA VAL A 171 1.71 3.30 -31.50
C VAL A 171 1.31 4.76 -31.39
N GLY A 172 1.83 5.48 -30.39
CA GLY A 172 1.51 6.90 -30.20
C GLY A 172 1.92 7.43 -28.84
N MET A 173 1.35 8.57 -28.47
CA MET A 173 1.49 9.15 -27.13
C MET A 173 0.20 8.91 -26.35
N GLU A 174 0.29 8.29 -25.17
CA GLU A 174 -0.83 8.13 -24.24
C GLU A 174 -0.72 9.18 -23.12
N GLU A 175 -1.81 9.92 -22.91
CA GLU A 175 -1.93 10.83 -21.76
C GLU A 175 -2.30 10.03 -20.51
N TYR A 176 -1.53 10.17 -19.44
CA TYR A 176 -1.82 9.58 -18.14
C TYR A 176 -1.82 10.61 -17.02
N ILE A 177 -2.57 10.32 -15.96
CA ILE A 177 -2.61 11.15 -14.76
C ILE A 177 -1.53 10.65 -13.81
N ASP A 178 -0.56 11.52 -13.51
CA ASP A 178 0.42 11.30 -12.46
C ASP A 178 0.01 12.08 -11.19
N TYR A 179 0.29 11.50 -10.03
CA TYR A 179 0.11 12.16 -8.75
C TYR A 179 1.47 12.55 -8.17
N GLN A 180 1.61 13.81 -7.78
CA GLN A 180 2.80 14.32 -7.13
C GLN A 180 2.49 14.67 -5.68
N PHE A 181 2.97 13.85 -4.74
CA PHE A 181 2.78 14.10 -3.31
C PHE A 181 3.79 15.14 -2.80
N PRO A 182 3.38 16.08 -1.93
CA PRO A 182 4.26 17.10 -1.38
C PRO A 182 5.50 16.54 -0.69
N GLU A 183 5.34 15.46 0.09
CA GLU A 183 6.43 14.77 0.78
C GLU A 183 7.49 14.21 -0.18
N ASP A 184 7.06 13.67 -1.32
CA ASP A 184 7.97 13.03 -2.27
C ASP A 184 8.80 14.06 -3.04
N VAL A 185 8.28 15.28 -3.22
CA VAL A 185 9.03 16.42 -3.78
C VAL A 185 10.09 16.91 -2.79
N ALA A 186 9.72 17.02 -1.51
CA ALA A 186 10.60 17.50 -0.45
C ALA A 186 11.83 16.61 -0.23
N VAL A 187 11.74 15.32 -0.56
CA VAL A 187 12.85 14.35 -0.45
C VAL A 187 13.86 14.44 -1.62
N LYS A 188 13.49 15.03 -2.77
CA LYS A 188 14.33 15.06 -4.00
C LYS A 188 15.02 16.41 -4.38
N PRO A 189 15.32 17.38 -3.49
CA PRO A 189 15.93 18.65 -3.92
C PRO A 189 17.38 18.50 -4.42
N ASN A 190 18.15 17.57 -3.85
CA ASN A 190 19.59 17.43 -4.12
C ASN A 190 19.90 16.70 -5.44
N LEU A 191 18.96 15.90 -5.98
CA LEU A 191 19.10 15.22 -7.26
C LEU A 191 19.24 16.19 -8.43
N LYS A 192 18.50 17.30 -8.42
CA LYS A 192 18.58 18.34 -9.46
C LYS A 192 19.93 19.06 -9.44
N LEU A 193 20.53 19.26 -8.26
CA LEU A 193 21.85 19.85 -8.12
C LEU A 193 22.93 18.92 -8.69
N LEU A 194 22.88 17.62 -8.36
CA LEU A 194 23.81 16.62 -8.87
C LEU A 194 23.69 16.41 -10.39
N GLN A 195 22.48 16.42 -10.93
CA GLN A 195 22.25 16.38 -12.38
C GLN A 195 22.86 17.61 -13.08
N ARG A 196 22.69 18.81 -12.52
CA ARG A 196 23.31 20.05 -13.06
C ARG A 196 24.83 20.03 -12.92
N ALA A 197 25.38 19.48 -11.84
CA ALA A 197 26.82 19.32 -11.65
C ALA A 197 27.42 18.33 -12.66
N ARG A 198 26.75 17.20 -12.93
CA ARG A 198 27.16 16.24 -13.97
C ARG A 198 27.14 16.87 -15.36
N MET A 199 26.10 17.64 -15.68
CA MET A 199 26.02 18.39 -16.94
C MET A 199 27.12 19.47 -17.06
N TRP A 200 27.51 20.11 -15.96
CA TRP A 200 28.62 21.06 -15.94
C TRP A 200 29.98 20.37 -16.13
N ALA A 201 30.20 19.22 -15.48
CA ALA A 201 31.42 18.43 -15.63
C ALA A 201 31.58 17.90 -17.06
N THR A 202 30.52 17.38 -17.68
CA THR A 202 30.56 16.95 -19.09
C THR A 202 30.74 18.13 -20.05
N LYS A 203 30.15 19.30 -19.76
CA LYS A 203 30.37 20.52 -20.55
C LYS A 203 31.82 21.03 -20.44
N LYS A 204 32.44 20.97 -19.26
CA LYS A 204 33.87 21.26 -19.11
C LYS A 204 34.77 20.27 -19.83
N ARG A 205 34.39 18.99 -19.87
CA ARG A 205 35.13 17.96 -20.61
C ARG A 205 35.09 18.16 -22.12
N LYS A 206 33.95 18.62 -22.66
CA LYS A 206 33.82 18.97 -24.09
C LYS A 206 34.55 20.26 -24.48
N VAL A 207 34.54 21.29 -23.61
CA VAL A 207 35.23 22.56 -23.89
C VAL A 207 36.76 22.45 -23.71
N GLY A 208 37.25 21.41 -23.02
CA GLY A 208 38.68 21.11 -22.89
C GLY A 208 39.29 20.30 -24.06
N ASP A 209 38.48 19.89 -25.04
CA ASP A 209 38.90 19.03 -26.16
C ASP A 209 38.98 19.79 -27.52
N ASP A 210 38.57 21.06 -27.57
CA ASP A 210 38.68 21.92 -28.79
C ASP A 210 40.10 22.53 -28.97
N GLY A 211 41.13 21.86 -28.46
CA GLY A 211 42.48 22.43 -28.33
C GLY A 211 43.65 21.47 -28.54
N ALA A 212 43.49 20.38 -29.30
CA ALA A 212 44.64 19.67 -29.88
C ALA A 212 44.20 18.81 -31.07
N ALA A 213 44.68 19.17 -32.26
CA ALA A 213 44.51 18.39 -33.48
C ALA A 213 45.15 17.00 -33.37
N GLN A 214 44.45 15.97 -33.85
CA GLN A 214 45.02 14.66 -34.21
C GLN A 214 45.99 14.80 -35.40
N PRO A 215 46.90 13.83 -35.58
CA PRO A 215 46.58 12.84 -36.62
C PRO A 215 47.03 11.38 -36.36
N ALA A 216 46.37 10.50 -37.11
CA ALA A 216 46.86 9.25 -37.72
C ALA A 216 46.88 7.92 -36.92
N ALA A 217 45.86 7.11 -37.23
CA ALA A 217 45.91 5.69 -37.63
C ALA A 217 47.15 4.82 -37.31
N ALA A 218 46.92 3.73 -36.58
CA ALA A 218 47.57 2.43 -36.78
C ALA A 218 46.61 1.31 -36.34
N ALA A 219 46.58 0.23 -37.13
CA ALA A 219 45.63 -0.87 -37.13
C ALA A 219 45.96 -1.96 -36.05
N PRO A 220 45.20 -3.07 -35.96
CA PRO A 220 45.06 -3.92 -34.77
C PRO A 220 46.19 -4.95 -34.65
N VAL A 221 46.45 -5.43 -33.41
CA VAL A 221 47.27 -6.62 -33.17
C VAL A 221 46.57 -7.55 -32.20
N GLU A 222 46.54 -8.81 -32.63
CA GLU A 222 45.99 -10.04 -32.08
C GLU A 222 46.45 -10.43 -30.67
N GLU A 223 45.59 -11.25 -30.07
CA GLU A 223 45.84 -12.42 -29.20
C GLU A 223 46.77 -12.26 -27.99
N LEU A 224 46.20 -12.56 -26.83
CA LEU A 224 46.62 -13.75 -26.08
C LEU A 224 45.39 -14.31 -25.34
N GLU A 225 44.96 -15.48 -25.81
CA GLU A 225 44.05 -16.40 -25.11
C GLU A 225 44.69 -16.84 -23.80
N GLU A 226 43.93 -16.85 -22.71
CA GLU A 226 44.12 -17.77 -21.59
C GLU A 226 42.76 -18.03 -20.93
N GLU A 227 42.17 -19.18 -21.25
CA GLU A 227 41.17 -19.91 -20.46
C GLU A 227 41.72 -21.34 -20.29
N PRO A 228 41.22 -22.18 -19.37
CA PRO A 228 40.60 -21.95 -18.06
C PRO A 228 41.27 -22.79 -16.94
N GLU A 229 40.95 -22.56 -15.66
CA GLU A 229 41.03 -23.62 -14.65
C GLU A 229 39.70 -23.69 -13.88
N GLU A 230 38.99 -24.78 -14.12
CA GLU A 230 37.95 -25.34 -13.25
C GLU A 230 38.62 -25.81 -11.96
N ASP A 231 38.09 -25.39 -10.81
CA ASP A 231 38.25 -26.14 -9.56
C ASP A 231 36.85 -26.36 -8.98
N ASP A 232 36.35 -27.57 -9.21
CA ASP A 232 35.30 -28.20 -8.42
C ASP A 232 35.76 -28.33 -6.97
N ALA A 233 35.01 -27.74 -6.04
CA ALA A 233 35.04 -28.13 -4.63
C ALA A 233 33.64 -28.02 -4.02
N GLU A 234 32.89 -29.09 -4.23
CA GLU A 234 31.92 -29.67 -3.32
C GLU A 234 32.23 -29.36 -1.84
N ILE A 235 31.35 -28.61 -1.17
CA ILE A 235 31.15 -28.72 0.28
C ILE A 235 29.66 -28.78 0.55
N ASP A 236 29.23 -29.99 0.86
CA ASP A 236 27.98 -30.38 1.48
C ASP A 236 27.99 -29.96 2.96
N LEU A 237 26.92 -29.28 3.41
CA LEU A 237 26.27 -29.30 4.75
C LEU A 237 25.31 -28.11 4.93
#